data_AF-J8ZW62-F1
#
_entry.id   AF-J8ZW62-F1
#
_cell.length_a   1.000
_cell.length_b   1.000
_cell.length_c   1.000
_cell.angle_alpha   90.00
_cell.angle_beta   90.00
_cell.angle_gamma   90.00
#
_symmetry.space_group_name_H-M   'P 1'
#
loop_
_entity.id
_entity.type
_entity.pdbx_description
1 polymer ?
#
loop_
_entity_poly.entity_id
_entity_poly.type
_entity_poly.pdbx_seq_one_letter_code
_entity_poly.pdbx_strand_id
1 'polypeptide(L)'
;MSVIYDIFKDDSVKELEDYFMEFLNLKKKENIEIELRVGQIINTITNKRIEIPTNHPVFFCLNNNIRKYQNMEFRSGVDQKIFNSIFNKIDQGKNRYKLIETTVYSHAQGRYIYDDKGLIECHRKERLSHIEIYFPNKLYDVRISISQEIPIPFKKLTAEQRKLTHERRHKRKRIEMDGFYFDFTIINQNRPDMCYEIEVECKNLDFDKNLFMQIVYGIS
;
A
#
# COMPACT_ATOMS: atom_id res chain seq x y z
N MET A 1 -16.53 15.84 -13.47
CA MET A 1 -16.57 14.44 -12.99
C MET A 1 -15.12 14.01 -12.85
N SER A 2 -14.73 13.39 -11.72
CA SER A 2 -13.34 12.95 -11.51
C SER A 2 -13.01 11.82 -12.48
N VAL A 3 -11.83 11.87 -13.09
CA VAL A 3 -11.36 10.82 -14.02
C VAL A 3 -11.24 9.48 -13.30
N ILE A 4 -10.87 9.49 -12.02
CA ILE A 4 -10.83 8.28 -11.18
C ILE A 4 -12.22 7.70 -10.96
N TYR A 5 -13.23 8.55 -10.73
CA TYR A 5 -14.61 8.08 -10.55
C TYR A 5 -15.08 7.31 -11.79
N ASP A 6 -14.78 7.83 -12.98
CA ASP A 6 -15.10 7.14 -14.24
C ASP A 6 -14.34 5.81 -14.41
N ILE A 7 -13.14 5.70 -13.82
CA ILE A 7 -12.32 4.47 -13.88
C ILE A 7 -12.85 3.39 -12.92
N PHE A 8 -13.37 3.77 -11.75
CA PHE A 8 -13.61 2.83 -10.64
C PHE A 8 -15.04 2.77 -10.08
N LYS A 9 -16.02 3.39 -10.74
CA LYS A 9 -17.41 3.47 -10.26
C LYS A 9 -18.00 2.11 -9.81
N ASP A 10 -18.44 2.04 -8.55
CA ASP A 10 -19.17 0.95 -7.90
C ASP A 10 -20.25 1.52 -6.96
N ASP A 11 -21.48 1.03 -7.08
CA ASP A 11 -22.66 1.52 -6.33
C ASP A 11 -22.78 0.87 -4.93
N SER A 12 -21.93 -0.10 -4.59
CA SER A 12 -21.92 -0.80 -3.29
C SER A 12 -21.19 -0.07 -2.15
N VAL A 13 -20.77 1.17 -2.37
CA VAL A 13 -19.85 1.94 -1.52
C VAL A 13 -20.46 2.45 -0.19
N LYS A 14 -21.78 2.46 -0.05
CA LYS A 14 -22.47 3.24 0.98
C LYS A 14 -22.35 2.71 2.42
N GLU A 15 -22.20 1.40 2.61
CA GLU A 15 -22.12 0.78 3.94
C GLU A 15 -20.71 0.85 4.57
N LEU A 16 -19.71 1.28 3.78
CA LEU A 16 -18.31 1.29 4.18
C LEU A 16 -17.78 2.61 4.69
N GLU A 17 -18.41 3.68 4.26
CA GLU A 17 -17.97 5.03 4.56
C GLU A 17 -17.96 5.26 6.08
N ASP A 18 -19.01 4.83 6.77
CA ASP A 18 -19.14 5.03 8.22
C ASP A 18 -18.04 4.31 9.03
N TYR A 19 -17.74 3.05 8.67
CA TYR A 19 -16.72 2.26 9.37
C TYR A 19 -15.31 2.80 9.10
N PHE A 20 -15.04 3.16 7.83
CA PHE A 20 -13.78 3.78 7.43
C PHE A 20 -13.59 5.15 8.10
N MET A 21 -14.68 5.90 8.30
CA MET A 21 -14.66 7.21 8.93
C MET A 21 -14.42 7.16 10.43
N GLU A 22 -14.96 6.17 11.13
CA GLU A 22 -14.62 5.90 12.53
C GLU A 22 -13.13 5.54 12.66
N PHE A 23 -12.63 4.71 11.75
CA PHE A 23 -11.22 4.31 11.68
C PHE A 23 -10.27 5.48 11.37
N LEU A 24 -10.71 6.45 10.56
CA LEU A 24 -9.97 7.67 10.22
C LEU A 24 -10.01 8.76 11.29
N ASN A 25 -10.75 8.60 12.39
CA ASN A 25 -10.88 9.60 13.45
C ASN A 25 -9.61 9.71 14.33
N LEU A 26 -8.45 9.72 13.68
CA LEU A 26 -7.11 9.92 14.23
C LEU A 26 -6.90 11.41 14.50
N LYS A 27 -7.60 11.93 15.50
CA LYS A 27 -7.33 13.28 15.98
C LYS A 27 -5.96 13.29 16.69
N LYS A 28 -5.10 14.26 16.30
CA LYS A 28 -3.90 14.75 17.00
C LYS A 28 -2.53 14.15 16.64
N LYS A 29 -2.37 13.40 15.54
CA LYS A 29 -1.04 12.92 15.13
C LYS A 29 -0.56 13.63 13.87
N GLU A 30 0.68 14.13 13.91
CA GLU A 30 1.39 14.68 12.77
C GLU A 30 2.00 13.55 11.93
N ASN A 31 2.23 13.83 10.64
CA ASN A 31 2.86 12.93 9.66
C ASN A 31 2.14 11.58 9.54
N ILE A 32 0.82 11.65 9.36
CA ILE A 32 0.00 10.48 9.07
C ILE A 32 -0.02 10.21 7.58
N GLU A 33 0.22 8.95 7.23
CA GLU A 33 0.14 8.41 5.88
C GLU A 33 -1.00 7.39 5.82
N ILE A 34 -1.86 7.53 4.81
CA ILE A 34 -2.93 6.58 4.52
C ILE A 34 -2.58 5.92 3.18
N GLU A 35 -2.32 4.62 3.20
CA GLU A 35 -1.92 3.82 2.03
C GLU A 35 -2.93 2.69 1.77
N LEU A 36 -3.35 2.52 0.53
CA LEU A 36 -4.00 1.34 0.01
C LEU A 36 -2.93 0.48 -0.68
N ARG A 37 -2.93 -0.83 -0.44
CA ARG A 37 -2.10 -1.79 -1.16
C ARG A 37 -2.94 -2.89 -1.76
N VAL A 38 -2.60 -3.31 -2.97
CA VAL A 38 -3.19 -4.49 -3.64
C VAL A 38 -2.35 -5.73 -3.35
N GLY A 39 -3.01 -6.86 -3.08
CA GLY A 39 -2.34 -8.09 -2.68
C GLY A 39 -3.32 -9.23 -2.44
N GLN A 40 -2.95 -10.22 -1.62
CA GLN A 40 -3.82 -11.33 -1.26
C GLN A 40 -3.75 -11.60 0.24
N ILE A 41 -4.89 -11.93 0.84
CA ILE A 41 -4.95 -12.44 2.22
C ILE A 41 -4.69 -13.94 2.16
N ILE A 42 -3.56 -14.37 2.70
CA ILE A 42 -3.05 -15.74 2.63
C ILE A 42 -3.29 -16.43 3.97
N ASN A 43 -3.83 -17.64 3.92
CA ASN A 43 -3.80 -18.56 5.04
C ASN A 43 -2.36 -19.07 5.23
N THR A 44 -1.75 -18.79 6.38
CA THR A 44 -0.34 -19.10 6.67
C THR A 44 -0.08 -20.59 6.87
N ILE A 45 -1.11 -21.41 7.12
CA ILE A 45 -0.98 -22.88 7.18
C ILE A 45 -0.95 -23.47 5.77
N THR A 46 -1.90 -23.08 4.91
CA THR A 46 -2.03 -23.67 3.57
C THR A 46 -1.18 -22.95 2.51
N ASN A 47 -0.68 -21.76 2.84
CA ASN A 47 0.03 -20.85 1.93
C ASN A 47 -0.80 -20.47 0.69
N LYS A 48 -2.14 -20.56 0.79
CA LYS A 48 -3.09 -20.20 -0.27
C LYS A 48 -3.89 -18.98 0.13
N ARG A 49 -4.42 -18.26 -0.86
CA ARG A 49 -5.42 -17.20 -0.61
C ARG A 49 -6.58 -17.80 0.17
N ILE A 50 -7.10 -17.03 1.14
CA ILE A 50 -8.26 -17.46 1.91
C ILE A 50 -9.48 -17.63 1.00
N GLU A 51 -10.35 -18.57 1.37
CA GLU A 51 -11.62 -18.81 0.70
C GLU A 51 -12.72 -18.76 1.76
N ILE A 52 -13.58 -17.73 1.67
CA ILE A 52 -14.73 -17.58 2.55
C ILE A 52 -15.99 -17.77 1.70
N PRO A 53 -16.94 -18.62 2.11
CA PRO A 53 -18.16 -18.87 1.35
C PRO A 53 -19.13 -17.68 1.43
N THR A 54 -18.80 -16.61 0.71
CA THR A 54 -19.57 -15.36 0.64
C THR A 54 -19.43 -14.75 -0.74
N ASN A 55 -20.44 -13.99 -1.16
CA ASN A 55 -20.41 -13.21 -2.40
C ASN A 55 -20.12 -11.72 -2.16
N HIS A 56 -19.98 -11.32 -0.89
CA HIS A 56 -19.77 -9.93 -0.49
C HIS A 56 -18.34 -9.72 0.04
N PRO A 57 -17.76 -8.52 -0.12
CA PRO A 57 -16.50 -8.18 0.50
C PRO A 57 -16.52 -8.42 2.01
N VAL A 58 -15.41 -8.91 2.58
CA VAL A 58 -15.29 -9.18 4.03
C VAL A 58 -14.18 -8.33 4.63
N PHE A 59 -14.50 -7.64 5.71
CA PHE A 59 -13.60 -6.73 6.41
C PHE A 59 -12.93 -7.43 7.59
N PHE A 60 -11.60 -7.39 7.60
CA PHE A 60 -10.79 -7.88 8.69
C PHE A 60 -10.15 -6.70 9.43
N CYS A 61 -10.72 -6.40 10.58
CA CYS A 61 -10.24 -5.38 11.49
C CYS A 61 -9.30 -6.03 12.51
N LEU A 62 -8.11 -6.36 12.01
CA LEU A 62 -7.14 -7.12 12.79
C LEU A 62 -6.35 -6.15 13.66
N ASN A 63 -6.71 -6.07 14.94
CA ASN A 63 -5.76 -5.61 15.95
C ASN A 63 -4.55 -6.55 15.93
N ASN A 64 -3.33 -6.02 16.08
CA ASN A 64 -2.08 -6.80 15.93
C ASN A 64 -2.03 -8.08 16.79
N ASN A 65 -2.75 -8.11 17.92
CA ASN A 65 -2.85 -9.27 18.80
C ASN A 65 -3.77 -10.40 18.28
N ILE A 66 -4.73 -10.10 17.39
CA ILE A 66 -5.71 -11.07 16.87
C ILE A 66 -5.15 -11.84 15.67
N ARG A 67 -4.25 -11.25 14.88
CA ARG A 67 -3.60 -11.90 13.72
C ARG A 67 -2.98 -13.26 14.04
N LYS A 68 -2.35 -13.38 15.22
CA LYS A 68 -1.67 -14.62 15.64
C LYS A 68 -2.65 -15.80 15.79
N TYR A 69 -3.93 -15.54 16.02
CA TYR A 69 -4.93 -16.59 16.25
C TYR A 69 -5.67 -17.04 14.99
N GLN A 70 -5.52 -16.32 13.87
CA GLN A 70 -6.31 -16.60 12.66
C GLN A 70 -5.52 -17.22 11.52
N ASN A 71 -4.20 -17.42 11.67
CA ASN A 71 -3.34 -17.99 10.61
C ASN A 71 -3.52 -17.26 9.27
N MET A 72 -3.60 -15.93 9.29
CA MET A 72 -3.77 -15.11 8.09
C MET A 72 -2.71 -14.01 8.03
N GLU A 73 -2.21 -13.75 6.82
CA GLU A 73 -1.35 -12.61 6.52
C GLU A 73 -1.71 -12.01 5.16
N PHE A 74 -1.73 -10.69 5.04
CA PHE A 74 -1.81 -10.07 3.72
C PHE A 74 -0.41 -9.90 3.11
N ARG A 75 -0.25 -10.42 1.89
CA ARG A 75 0.94 -10.29 1.05
C ARG A 75 0.66 -9.29 -0.06
N SER A 76 1.39 -8.19 -0.07
CA SER A 76 1.31 -7.21 -1.15
C SER A 76 2.02 -7.74 -2.38
N GLY A 77 1.46 -7.44 -3.55
CA GLY A 77 2.02 -7.86 -4.82
C GLY A 77 0.94 -8.41 -5.75
N VAL A 78 1.12 -8.16 -7.04
CA VAL A 78 0.29 -8.70 -8.11
C VAL A 78 1.16 -9.35 -9.18
N ASP A 79 0.55 -10.11 -10.07
CA ASP A 79 1.23 -10.58 -11.28
C ASP A 79 1.53 -9.42 -12.25
N GLN A 80 2.56 -9.60 -13.07
CA GLN A 80 3.02 -8.56 -14.00
C GLN A 80 1.94 -8.12 -15.01
N LYS A 81 1.06 -9.03 -15.43
CA LYS A 81 0.03 -8.73 -16.42
C LYS A 81 -1.01 -7.78 -15.82
N ILE A 82 -1.46 -8.05 -14.59
CA ILE A 82 -2.39 -7.20 -13.86
C ILE A 82 -1.73 -5.86 -13.50
N PHE A 83 -0.47 -5.87 -13.05
CA PHE A 83 0.31 -4.65 -12.82
C PHE A 83 0.32 -3.71 -14.02
N ASN A 84 0.69 -4.23 -15.19
CA ASN A 84 0.74 -3.45 -16.43
C ASN A 84 -0.66 -3.01 -16.88
N SER A 85 -1.68 -3.86 -16.70
CA SER A 85 -3.06 -3.52 -17.07
C SER A 85 -3.57 -2.33 -16.28
N ILE A 86 -3.40 -2.33 -14.95
CA ILE A 86 -3.82 -1.23 -14.08
C ILE A 86 -3.00 0.02 -14.38
N PHE A 87 -1.67 -0.10 -14.53
CA PHE A 87 -0.82 1.03 -14.90
C PHE A 87 -1.29 1.72 -16.18
N ASN A 88 -1.55 0.95 -17.24
CA ASN A 88 -1.97 1.50 -18.53
C ASN A 88 -3.36 2.15 -18.45
N LYS A 89 -4.28 1.60 -17.65
CA LYS A 89 -5.60 2.22 -17.40
C LYS A 89 -5.47 3.58 -16.73
N ILE A 90 -4.57 3.72 -15.76
CA ILE A 90 -4.37 4.96 -15.01
C ILE A 90 -3.57 5.99 -15.82
N ASP A 91 -2.46 5.58 -16.44
CA ASP A 91 -1.62 6.48 -17.25
C ASP A 91 -2.36 6.95 -18.52
N GLN A 92 -3.23 6.11 -19.07
CA GLN A 92 -3.95 6.32 -20.33
C GLN A 92 -3.00 6.61 -21.52
N GLY A 93 -1.77 6.06 -21.46
CA GLY A 93 -0.74 6.27 -22.47
C GLY A 93 -0.18 7.69 -22.53
N LYS A 94 -0.46 8.54 -21.53
CA LYS A 94 -0.01 9.93 -21.51
C LYS A 94 1.39 10.10 -20.93
N ASN A 95 2.01 9.03 -20.42
CA ASN A 95 3.33 9.03 -19.78
C ASN A 95 3.45 10.13 -18.70
N ARG A 96 2.43 10.27 -17.86
CA ARG A 96 2.33 11.32 -16.82
C ARG A 96 3.03 10.95 -15.51
N TYR A 97 3.80 9.87 -15.51
CA TYR A 97 4.44 9.36 -14.31
C TYR A 97 5.82 9.98 -14.07
N LYS A 98 6.15 10.17 -12.79
CA LYS A 98 7.52 10.41 -12.33
C LYS A 98 8.20 9.07 -12.07
N LEU A 99 9.38 8.86 -12.64
CA LEU A 99 10.23 7.72 -12.29
C LEU A 99 11.01 8.03 -11.02
N ILE A 100 10.95 7.13 -10.05
CA ILE A 100 11.66 7.22 -8.77
C ILE A 100 12.41 5.92 -8.56
N GLU A 101 13.74 6.00 -8.49
CA GLU A 101 14.61 4.88 -8.20
C GLU A 101 15.25 5.11 -6.84
N THR A 102 15.02 4.19 -5.90
CA THR A 102 15.51 4.31 -4.53
C THR A 102 16.00 2.99 -3.99
N THR A 103 16.93 3.05 -3.05
CA THR A 103 17.34 1.91 -2.24
C THR A 103 16.92 2.14 -0.80
N VAL A 104 16.12 1.23 -0.26
CA VAL A 104 15.62 1.29 1.11
C VAL A 104 16.37 0.27 1.96
N TYR A 105 17.05 0.76 3.00
CA TYR A 105 17.64 -0.08 4.04
C TYR A 105 16.75 -0.03 5.28
N SER A 106 16.20 -1.19 5.65
CA SER A 106 15.42 -1.32 6.88
C SER A 106 16.29 -1.82 8.03
N HIS A 107 16.37 -1.04 9.11
CA HIS A 107 17.09 -1.33 10.34
C HIS A 107 16.14 -1.26 11.54
N ALA A 108 16.53 -1.83 12.69
CA ALA A 108 15.74 -1.76 13.92
C ALA A 108 15.37 -0.32 14.34
N GLN A 109 16.21 0.66 13.99
CA GLN A 109 16.01 2.08 14.31
C GLN A 109 15.11 2.83 13.31
N GLY A 110 14.88 2.29 12.12
CA GLY A 110 14.08 2.94 11.08
C GLY A 110 14.51 2.56 9.66
N ARG A 111 14.00 3.31 8.70
CA ARG A 111 14.24 3.17 7.26
C ARG A 111 15.14 4.30 6.79
N TYR A 112 16.12 3.94 5.97
CA TYR A 112 17.06 4.87 5.35
C TYR A 112 16.90 4.74 3.84
N ILE A 113 16.47 5.82 3.20
CA ILE A 113 16.14 5.85 1.78
C ILE A 113 17.21 6.62 1.04
N TYR A 114 17.81 5.96 0.05
CA TYR A 114 18.86 6.52 -0.78
C TYR A 114 18.40 6.66 -2.23
N ASP A 115 18.80 7.75 -2.88
CA ASP A 115 18.80 7.89 -4.34
C ASP A 115 20.24 7.77 -4.90
N ASP A 116 20.45 8.18 -6.14
CA ASP A 116 21.76 8.23 -6.80
C ASP A 116 22.72 9.26 -6.19
N LYS A 117 22.20 10.29 -5.53
CA LYS A 117 22.96 11.39 -4.90
C LYS A 117 23.30 11.11 -3.44
N GLY A 118 22.57 10.22 -2.79
CA GLY A 118 22.88 9.75 -1.45
C GLY A 118 21.63 9.53 -0.60
N LEU A 119 21.79 9.71 0.71
CA LEU A 119 20.68 9.60 1.66
C LEU A 119 19.74 10.78 1.41
N ILE A 120 18.45 10.51 1.18
CA ILE A 120 17.41 11.53 0.96
C ILE A 120 16.39 11.58 2.08
N GLU A 121 16.19 10.47 2.79
CA GLU A 121 15.17 10.39 3.83
C GLU A 121 15.56 9.39 4.93
N CYS A 122 15.17 9.70 6.16
CA CYS A 122 15.27 8.82 7.31
C CYS A 122 14.02 8.96 8.17
N HIS A 123 13.28 7.87 8.32
CA HIS A 123 12.09 7.86 9.18
C HIS A 123 11.88 6.49 9.84
N ARG A 124 11.10 6.46 10.91
CA ARG A 124 10.49 5.26 11.46
C ARG A 124 9.02 5.26 11.11
N LYS A 125 8.57 4.25 10.37
CA LYS A 125 7.16 4.07 10.00
C LYS A 125 6.48 3.20 11.06
N GLU A 126 5.57 3.77 11.83
CA GLU A 126 4.76 3.07 12.83
C GLU A 126 3.34 2.88 12.30
N ARG A 127 2.96 1.63 12.01
CA ARG A 127 1.59 1.33 11.60
C ARG A 127 0.67 1.47 12.80
N LEU A 128 -0.21 2.47 12.74
CA LEU A 128 -1.20 2.74 13.79
C LEU A 128 -2.34 1.74 13.70
N SER A 129 -2.78 1.47 12.47
CA SER A 129 -3.90 0.59 12.21
C SER A 129 -3.90 0.14 10.74
N HIS A 130 -4.66 -0.91 10.45
CA HIS A 130 -4.99 -1.31 9.07
C HIS A 130 -6.33 -2.03 9.05
N ILE A 131 -6.94 -2.07 7.87
CA ILE A 131 -8.07 -2.93 7.53
C ILE A 131 -7.65 -3.75 6.31
N GLU A 132 -7.94 -5.03 6.33
CA GLU A 132 -7.81 -5.91 5.16
C GLU A 132 -9.21 -6.25 4.65
N ILE A 133 -9.39 -6.22 3.33
CA ILE A 133 -10.69 -6.43 2.69
C ILE A 133 -10.52 -7.59 1.72
N TYR A 134 -11.20 -8.69 2.01
CA TYR A 134 -11.30 -9.83 1.10
C TYR A 134 -12.36 -9.59 0.05
N PHE A 135 -12.03 -9.80 -1.21
CA PHE A 135 -12.96 -9.69 -2.33
C PHE A 135 -13.17 -11.06 -2.99
N PRO A 136 -14.25 -11.80 -2.65
CA PRO A 136 -14.45 -13.18 -3.13
C PRO A 136 -14.50 -13.30 -4.67
N ASN A 137 -15.02 -12.28 -5.34
CA ASN A 137 -15.21 -12.26 -6.79
C ASN A 137 -14.05 -11.60 -7.56
N LYS A 138 -12.95 -11.29 -6.87
CA LYS A 138 -11.76 -10.64 -7.46
C LYS A 138 -10.53 -11.53 -7.29
N LEU A 139 -9.49 -11.25 -8.08
CA LEU A 139 -8.22 -11.98 -8.00
C LEU A 139 -7.38 -11.55 -6.80
N TYR A 140 -7.55 -10.29 -6.39
CA TYR A 140 -6.78 -9.65 -5.34
C TYR A 140 -7.71 -9.09 -4.27
N ASP A 141 -7.13 -9.02 -3.08
CA ASP A 141 -7.63 -8.36 -1.88
C ASP A 141 -6.91 -7.02 -1.73
N VAL A 142 -7.36 -6.21 -0.79
CA VAL A 142 -6.69 -4.94 -0.49
C VAL A 142 -6.44 -4.76 1.00
N ARG A 143 -5.41 -4.01 1.33
CA ARG A 143 -5.15 -3.53 2.69
C ARG A 143 -5.09 -2.01 2.68
N ILE A 144 -5.91 -1.38 3.51
CA ILE A 144 -5.78 0.03 3.82
C ILE A 144 -5.00 0.12 5.14
N SER A 145 -3.88 0.84 5.15
CA SER A 145 -3.08 1.05 6.36
C SER A 145 -3.00 2.53 6.69
N ILE A 146 -3.02 2.82 7.98
CA ILE A 146 -2.66 4.14 8.49
C ILE A 146 -1.38 4.02 9.29
N SER A 147 -0.38 4.79 8.88
CA SER A 147 0.93 4.82 9.51
C SER A 147 1.29 6.23 9.94
N GLN A 148 2.13 6.33 10.96
CA GLN A 148 2.80 7.55 11.32
C GLN A 148 4.25 7.46 10.86
N GLU A 149 4.71 8.45 10.10
CA GLU A 149 6.10 8.60 9.71
C GLU A 149 6.82 9.54 10.67
N ILE A 150 7.64 8.96 11.54
CA ILE A 150 8.38 9.71 12.57
C ILE A 150 9.77 9.99 12.02
N PRO A 151 10.15 11.26 11.75
CA PRO A 151 11.49 11.59 11.29
C PRO A 151 12.54 11.10 12.30
N ILE A 152 13.64 10.56 11.81
CA ILE A 152 14.80 10.21 12.64
C ILE A 152 16.02 11.00 12.17
N PRO A 153 17.02 11.24 13.05
CA PRO A 153 18.20 12.03 12.68
C PRO A 153 18.88 11.50 11.41
N PHE A 154 19.25 12.43 10.53
CA PHE A 154 19.82 12.16 9.21
C PHE A 154 21.29 11.70 9.30
N LYS A 155 21.49 10.50 9.86
CA LYS A 155 22.80 9.90 10.03
C LYS A 155 22.94 8.71 9.09
N LYS A 156 23.95 8.75 8.22
CA LYS A 156 24.27 7.62 7.34
C LYS A 156 24.53 6.38 8.20
N LEU A 157 23.97 5.24 7.77
CA LEU A 157 24.31 3.94 8.33
C LEU A 157 25.80 3.68 8.13
N THR A 158 26.48 3.27 9.19
CA THR A 158 27.85 2.75 9.12
C THR A 158 27.86 1.45 8.29
N ALA A 159 29.04 1.07 7.80
CA ALA A 159 29.19 -0.17 7.03
C ALA A 159 28.74 -1.42 7.83
N GLU A 160 28.99 -1.45 9.14
CA GLU A 160 28.55 -2.54 10.02
C GLU A 160 27.03 -2.56 10.17
N GLN A 161 26.40 -1.41 10.38
CA GLN A 161 24.94 -1.33 10.49
C GLN A 161 24.25 -1.75 9.19
N ARG A 162 24.83 -1.42 8.02
CA ARG A 162 24.29 -1.86 6.71
C ARG A 162 24.24 -3.38 6.58
N LYS A 163 25.21 -4.12 7.15
CA LYS A 163 25.19 -5.60 7.14
C LYS A 163 24.01 -6.19 7.91
N LEU A 164 23.43 -5.43 8.84
CA LEU A 164 22.28 -5.83 9.65
C LEU A 164 20.95 -5.32 9.07
N THR A 165 20.96 -4.75 7.87
CA THR A 165 19.75 -4.22 7.23
C THR A 165 19.19 -5.16 6.18
N HIS A 166 17.88 -5.07 5.98
CA HIS A 166 17.23 -5.63 4.81
C HIS A 166 17.21 -4.57 3.70
N GLU A 167 17.93 -4.82 2.60
CA GLU A 167 17.98 -3.96 1.41
C GLU A 167 16.84 -4.29 0.45
N ARG A 168 16.15 -3.26 -0.04
CA ARG A 168 15.20 -3.35 -1.17
C ARG A 168 15.51 -2.28 -2.18
N ARG A 169 15.61 -2.66 -3.46
CA ARG A 169 15.74 -1.71 -4.57
C ARG A 169 14.39 -1.52 -5.22
N HIS A 170 13.94 -0.27 -5.25
CA HIS A 170 12.62 0.10 -5.74
C HIS A 170 12.79 0.87 -7.05
N LYS A 171 12.10 0.41 -8.09
CA LYS A 171 11.86 1.18 -9.31
C LYS A 171 10.38 1.49 -9.39
N ARG A 172 10.02 2.73 -9.09
CA ARG A 172 8.64 3.19 -8.92
C ARG A 172 8.24 4.16 -10.01
N LYS A 173 7.09 3.93 -10.63
CA LYS A 173 6.39 4.92 -11.44
C LYS A 173 5.28 5.51 -10.59
N ARG A 174 5.39 6.80 -10.26
CA ARG A 174 4.41 7.54 -9.46
C ARG A 174 3.56 8.44 -10.36
N ILE A 175 2.25 8.30 -10.31
CA ILE A 175 1.30 9.20 -10.97
C ILE A 175 0.55 9.97 -9.89
N GLU A 176 0.55 11.30 -9.98
CA GLU A 176 -0.29 12.14 -9.12
C GLU A 176 -1.60 12.46 -9.87
N MET A 177 -2.73 12.13 -9.26
CA MET A 177 -4.06 12.39 -9.85
C MET A 177 -5.12 12.52 -8.75
N ASP A 178 -5.97 13.54 -8.86
CA ASP A 178 -7.13 13.80 -7.99
C ASP A 178 -6.82 13.71 -6.48
N GLY A 179 -5.64 14.15 -6.04
CA GLY A 179 -5.24 14.14 -4.62
C GLY A 179 -4.63 12.83 -4.13
N PHE A 180 -4.36 11.88 -5.02
CA PHE A 180 -3.73 10.59 -4.71
C PHE A 180 -2.41 10.40 -5.45
N TYR A 181 -1.49 9.66 -4.83
CA TYR A 181 -0.32 9.10 -5.50
C TYR A 181 -0.57 7.64 -5.83
N PHE A 182 -0.56 7.31 -7.12
CA PHE A 182 -0.57 5.94 -7.61
C PHE A 182 0.87 5.48 -7.85
N ASP A 183 1.33 4.56 -7.03
CA ASP A 183 2.69 4.05 -7.04
C ASP A 183 2.72 2.63 -7.58
N PHE A 184 3.38 2.49 -8.73
CA PHE A 184 3.63 1.22 -9.40
C PHE A 184 5.08 0.85 -9.20
N THR A 185 5.36 -0.02 -8.23
CA THR A 185 6.71 -0.31 -7.76
C THR A 185 7.13 -1.72 -8.17
N ILE A 186 8.23 -1.82 -8.91
CA ILE A 186 8.94 -3.08 -9.13
C ILE A 186 10.03 -3.18 -8.07
N ILE A 187 10.01 -4.27 -7.32
CA ILE A 187 10.93 -4.48 -6.21
C ILE A 187 11.85 -5.64 -6.55
N ASN A 188 13.12 -5.31 -6.66
CA ASN A 188 14.18 -6.28 -6.78
C ASN A 188 14.70 -6.57 -5.37
N GLN A 189 14.20 -7.65 -4.77
CA GLN A 189 14.85 -8.26 -3.61
C GLN A 189 15.95 -9.17 -4.17
N ASN A 190 17.04 -9.44 -3.44
CA ASN A 190 18.08 -10.39 -3.85
C ASN A 190 17.58 -11.86 -3.91
N ARG A 191 16.31 -12.09 -4.28
CA ARG A 191 15.59 -13.35 -4.46
C ARG A 191 15.09 -13.42 -5.92
N PRO A 192 14.88 -14.62 -6.47
CA PRO A 192 14.55 -14.79 -7.89
C PRO A 192 13.20 -14.20 -8.31
N ASP A 193 12.29 -13.94 -7.35
CA ASP A 193 10.94 -13.48 -7.66
C ASP A 193 10.85 -11.95 -7.61
N MET A 194 10.62 -11.33 -8.77
CA MET A 194 10.26 -9.91 -8.84
C MET A 194 8.88 -9.72 -8.21
N CYS A 195 8.77 -8.73 -7.31
CA CYS A 195 7.48 -8.34 -6.74
C CYS A 195 6.98 -7.06 -7.43
N TYR A 196 5.74 -7.08 -7.92
CA TYR A 196 5.06 -5.94 -8.51
C TYR A 196 4.03 -5.40 -7.52
N GLU A 197 4.34 -4.30 -6.83
CA GLU A 197 3.46 -3.67 -5.84
C GLU A 197 2.68 -2.51 -6.45
N ILE A 198 1.37 -2.45 -6.19
CA ILE A 198 0.51 -1.30 -6.50
C ILE A 198 0.06 -0.68 -5.18
N GLU A 199 0.38 0.59 -5.00
CA GLU A 199 0.04 1.37 -3.82
C GLU A 199 -0.73 2.63 -4.24
N VAL A 200 -1.73 3.03 -3.43
CA VAL A 200 -2.42 4.32 -3.58
C VAL A 200 -2.31 5.07 -2.26
N GLU A 201 -1.68 6.23 -2.27
CA GLU A 201 -1.42 7.05 -1.08
C GLU A 201 -2.25 8.33 -1.14
N CYS A 202 -2.93 8.68 -0.05
CA CYS A 202 -3.61 9.96 0.07
C CYS A 202 -2.58 11.08 0.27
N LYS A 203 -2.54 12.07 -0.61
CA LYS A 203 -1.57 13.17 -0.53
C LYS A 203 -1.74 14.01 0.74
N ASN A 204 -2.99 14.21 1.14
CA ASN A 204 -3.39 14.98 2.31
C ASN A 204 -4.51 14.25 3.05
N LEU A 205 -4.76 14.62 4.31
CA LEU A 205 -5.84 14.05 5.13
C LEU A 205 -7.24 14.58 4.75
N ASP A 206 -7.33 15.63 3.93
CA ASP A 206 -8.57 16.21 3.40
C ASP A 206 -8.98 15.64 2.03
N PHE A 207 -8.48 14.46 1.68
CA PHE A 207 -8.80 13.76 0.43
C PHE A 207 -10.29 13.47 0.27
N ASP A 208 -10.73 13.32 -0.99
CA ASP A 208 -12.10 12.91 -1.31
C ASP A 208 -12.30 11.43 -0.94
N LYS A 209 -13.04 11.22 0.16
CA LYS A 209 -13.31 9.90 0.73
C LYS A 209 -14.19 9.05 -0.18
N ASN A 210 -15.17 9.64 -0.84
CA ASN A 210 -16.00 8.92 -1.80
C ASN A 210 -15.14 8.41 -2.94
N LEU A 211 -14.28 9.29 -3.47
CA LEU A 211 -13.36 8.91 -4.53
C LEU A 211 -12.37 7.83 -4.09
N PHE A 212 -11.84 7.92 -2.87
CA PHE A 212 -10.96 6.89 -2.32
C PHE A 212 -11.66 5.54 -2.21
N MET A 213 -12.90 5.50 -1.73
CA MET A 213 -13.66 4.24 -1.65
C MET A 213 -13.96 3.65 -3.03
N GLN A 214 -14.22 4.49 -4.03
CA GLN A 214 -14.33 4.03 -5.42
C GLN A 214 -13.03 3.35 -5.87
N ILE A 215 -11.86 3.96 -5.61
CA ILE A 215 -10.55 3.33 -5.89
C ILE A 215 -10.42 1.97 -5.21
N VAL A 216 -10.74 1.87 -3.92
CA VAL A 216 -10.64 0.64 -3.13
C VAL A 216 -11.38 -0.52 -3.81
N TYR A 217 -12.61 -0.28 -4.27
CA TYR A 217 -13.41 -1.30 -4.96
C TYR A 217 -12.92 -1.60 -6.37
N GLY A 218 -12.67 -0.56 -7.14
CA GLY A 218 -12.39 -0.70 -8.57
C GLY A 218 -10.97 -1.18 -8.89
N ILE A 219 -10.01 -1.01 -7.98
CA ILE A 219 -8.61 -1.44 -8.19
C ILE A 219 -8.39 -2.94 -7.95
N SER A 220 -9.31 -3.60 -7.24
CA SER A 220 -9.27 -5.03 -6.92
C SER A 220 -9.81 -5.93 -8.04
#